data_AF-A0A9N7REN0-F1
#
_entry.id   AF-A0A9N7REN0-F1
#
_cell.length_a   1.000
_cell.length_b   1.000
_cell.length_c   1.000
_cell.angle_alpha   90.00
_cell.angle_beta   90.00
_cell.angle_gamma   90.00
#
_symmetry.space_group_name_H-M   'P 1'
#
loop_
_entity.id
_entity.type
_entity.pdbx_description
1 polymer ?
#
loop_
_entity_poly.entity_id
_entity_poly.type
_entity_poly.pdbx_seq_one_letter_code
_entity_poly.pdbx_strand_id
1 'polypeptide(L)'
;MENPVANDLVEFLNASPTAFHAVDSPCLKLKPITKVKKGGYLEVGVQTYGGGLWHTWFDRDLAIAGRVIVREKKDGFESFSHRLVRIEEPIMRVPTLAIHLDREVNDGFKVNKQTHLAPVLATSVKAELNKQAASNGSTESGASAGKKADGKSNTNQKHHPLLLQLIASQLRCEPDAICDFELQACDTQKSVIGGALKEFVLSGRLDNLCMSFCSLKALIDSTSTERSLEDESGIRMVALFDHEEVGSDSAQGAGSPVMLDALSRITSSFSSDTKLLPKAIQRSYLVSADMAHALHPNYMDKHEENHQPKMHGGLVIKHNANQRYATNAVTSFLFREIAAKHNLPVQDFVVRNDMACGSTIGPILASGVGIRTVDVGAPQLSMHSIREMCAVDDVEHSYEHFKAFFQDFSNLDAKLTVDI
;
A
#
# COMPACT_ATOMS: atom_id res chain seq x y z
N MET A 1 0.55 -20.56 19.83
CA MET A 1 1.93 -20.78 19.35
C MET A 1 2.37 -19.51 18.64
N GLU A 2 3.66 -19.19 18.61
CA GLU A 2 4.14 -18.05 17.83
C GLU A 2 3.97 -18.37 16.34
N ASN A 3 3.33 -17.47 15.58
CA ASN A 3 3.20 -17.57 14.13
C ASN A 3 4.37 -16.80 13.48
N PRO A 4 5.41 -17.47 12.97
CA PRO A 4 6.61 -16.80 12.48
C PRO A 4 6.33 -15.94 11.24
N VAL A 5 5.43 -16.38 10.36
CA VAL A 5 5.07 -15.63 9.15
C VAL A 5 4.35 -14.33 9.51
N ALA A 6 3.45 -14.36 10.48
CA ALA A 6 2.79 -13.16 10.98
C ALA A 6 3.76 -12.19 11.67
N ASN A 7 4.77 -12.69 12.39
CA ASN A 7 5.83 -11.85 12.96
C ASN A 7 6.68 -11.18 11.87
N ASP A 8 7.09 -11.94 10.85
CA ASP A 8 7.82 -11.39 9.70
C ASP A 8 6.99 -10.30 8.98
N LEU A 9 5.68 -10.49 8.84
CA LEU A 9 4.77 -9.48 8.29
C LEU A 9 4.78 -8.21 9.16
N VAL A 10 4.69 -8.34 10.48
CA VAL A 10 4.72 -7.19 11.40
C VAL A 10 6.06 -6.45 11.31
N GLU A 11 7.18 -7.15 11.19
CA GLU A 11 8.48 -6.53 10.96
C GLU A 11 8.54 -5.80 9.61
N PHE A 12 8.05 -6.44 8.54
CA PHE A 12 7.96 -5.85 7.21
C PHE A 12 7.12 -4.55 7.20
N LEU A 13 5.94 -4.57 7.84
CA LEU A 13 5.04 -3.42 7.93
C LEU A 13 5.65 -2.25 8.71
N ASN A 14 6.46 -2.55 9.74
CA ASN A 14 7.12 -1.56 10.58
C ASN A 14 8.41 -1.01 9.96
N ALA A 15 9.16 -1.82 9.22
CA ALA A 15 10.40 -1.41 8.55
C ALA A 15 10.13 -0.57 7.30
N SER A 16 8.95 -0.74 6.68
CA SER A 16 8.56 -0.03 5.48
C SER A 16 8.54 1.49 5.66
N PRO A 17 9.44 2.24 4.98
CA PRO A 17 9.45 3.69 5.07
C PRO A 17 8.13 4.27 4.53
N THR A 18 7.60 3.63 3.48
CA THR A 18 6.25 3.79 2.88
C THR A 18 5.87 2.59 2.00
N ALA A 19 6.50 1.43 2.23
CA ALA A 19 6.30 0.15 1.56
C ALA A 19 6.27 0.16 0.02
N PHE A 20 7.40 0.53 -0.59
CA PHE A 20 7.70 0.38 -2.02
C PHE A 20 6.72 1.10 -2.96
N HIS A 21 7.24 1.68 -4.05
CA HIS A 21 6.41 2.35 -5.08
C HIS A 21 5.52 1.38 -5.88
N ALA A 22 5.17 0.22 -5.31
CA ALA A 22 4.58 -0.91 -6.02
C ALA A 22 3.33 -1.46 -5.34
N VAL A 23 2.90 -0.94 -4.19
CA VAL A 23 1.62 -1.32 -3.57
C VAL A 23 1.09 -0.11 -2.82
N ASP A 24 -0.07 0.39 -3.22
CA ASP A 24 -0.70 1.53 -2.59
C ASP A 24 -1.74 1.15 -1.53
N SER A 25 -2.13 2.14 -0.74
CA SER A 25 -3.23 2.07 0.22
C SER A 25 -3.89 3.45 0.30
N PRO A 26 -5.15 3.56 0.76
CA PRO A 26 -5.80 4.85 0.91
C PRO A 26 -5.07 5.70 1.95
N CYS A 27 -4.78 6.95 1.61
CA CYS A 27 -4.00 7.82 2.48
C CYS A 27 -4.28 9.32 2.26
N LEU A 28 -3.73 10.16 3.14
CA LEU A 28 -3.67 11.59 2.93
C LEU A 28 -2.34 11.94 2.27
N LYS A 29 -2.35 12.26 0.96
CA LYS A 29 -1.16 12.77 0.25
C LYS A 29 -1.01 14.28 0.48
N LEU A 30 0.22 14.77 0.61
CA LEU A 30 0.50 16.20 0.66
C LEU A 30 0.21 16.82 -0.71
N LYS A 31 -0.42 18.01 -0.72
CA LYS A 31 -0.68 18.75 -1.96
C LYS A 31 0.61 19.37 -2.52
N PRO A 32 0.70 19.64 -3.84
CA PRO A 32 1.86 20.36 -4.42
C PRO A 32 2.13 21.74 -3.80
N ILE A 33 1.09 22.37 -3.23
CA ILE A 33 1.20 23.54 -2.36
C ILE A 33 0.58 23.16 -1.03
N THR A 34 1.43 22.89 -0.03
CA THR A 34 0.98 22.42 1.28
C THR A 34 0.75 23.55 2.29
N LYS A 35 1.24 24.75 2.02
CA LYS A 35 1.23 25.84 3.00
C LYS A 35 -0.19 26.33 3.29
N VAL A 36 -0.71 26.02 4.47
CA VAL A 36 -1.99 26.55 4.99
C VAL A 36 -1.74 27.24 6.34
N LYS A 37 -2.34 28.42 6.55
CA LYS A 37 -2.26 29.16 7.82
C LYS A 37 -3.65 29.67 8.18
N LYS A 38 -4.18 29.25 9.32
CA LYS A 38 -5.52 29.61 9.79
C LYS A 38 -5.57 29.60 11.32
N GLY A 39 -6.29 30.54 11.93
CA GLY A 39 -6.53 30.53 13.38
C GLY A 39 -5.28 30.54 14.26
N GLY A 40 -4.15 31.05 13.77
CA GLY A 40 -2.87 31.01 14.48
C GLY A 40 -2.07 29.71 14.31
N TYR A 41 -2.58 28.72 13.58
CA TYR A 41 -1.92 27.45 13.31
C TYR A 41 -1.25 27.43 11.92
N LEU A 42 -0.19 26.64 11.83
CA LEU A 42 0.40 26.18 10.58
C LEU A 42 -0.17 24.79 10.30
N GLU A 43 -0.91 24.67 9.21
CA GLU A 43 -1.50 23.42 8.74
C GLU A 43 -0.81 22.98 7.45
N VAL A 44 -0.89 21.68 7.15
CA VAL A 44 -0.37 21.09 5.92
C VAL A 44 -1.55 20.70 5.05
N GLY A 45 -1.67 21.32 3.88
CA GLY A 45 -2.67 21.00 2.88
C GLY A 45 -2.48 19.58 2.34
N VAL A 46 -3.52 18.76 2.48
CA VAL A 46 -3.56 17.37 2.02
C VAL A 46 -4.67 17.15 0.98
N GLN A 47 -4.56 16.05 0.26
CA GLN A 47 -5.57 15.50 -0.64
C GLN A 47 -5.83 14.03 -0.27
N THR A 48 -7.07 13.60 -0.42
CA THR A 48 -7.44 12.19 -0.22
C THR A 48 -7.00 11.36 -1.42
N TYR A 49 -6.31 10.26 -1.15
CA TYR A 49 -5.91 9.26 -2.14
C TYR A 49 -6.66 7.96 -1.83
N GLY A 50 -7.36 7.41 -2.81
CA GLY A 50 -8.15 6.18 -2.63
C GLY A 50 -9.48 6.36 -1.87
N GLY A 51 -10.09 5.23 -1.54
CA GLY A 51 -11.40 5.12 -0.87
C GLY A 51 -11.36 5.08 0.66
N GLY A 52 -10.54 5.91 1.31
CA GLY A 52 -10.26 5.82 2.75
C GLY A 52 -11.46 6.02 3.70
N LEU A 53 -11.44 5.33 4.84
CA LEU A 53 -12.30 5.63 6.00
C LEU A 53 -11.79 6.87 6.74
N TRP A 54 -11.98 8.06 6.16
CA TRP A 54 -11.34 9.30 6.61
C TRP A 54 -11.58 9.70 8.06
N HIS A 55 -12.67 9.22 8.67
CA HIS A 55 -12.92 9.47 10.09
C HIS A 55 -11.89 8.82 11.01
N THR A 56 -11.27 7.70 10.60
CA THR A 56 -10.27 7.00 11.42
C THR A 56 -8.93 7.73 11.47
N TRP A 57 -8.70 8.68 10.55
CA TRP A 57 -7.49 9.50 10.45
C TRP A 57 -7.48 10.67 11.44
N PHE A 58 -8.62 10.99 12.03
CA PHE A 58 -8.70 12.00 13.08
C PHE A 58 -8.07 11.48 14.37
N ASP A 59 -7.47 12.41 15.12
CA ASP A 59 -6.88 12.16 16.43
C ASP A 59 -5.78 11.09 16.47
N ARG A 60 -5.16 10.86 15.32
CA ARG A 60 -3.97 10.03 15.14
C ARG A 60 -2.70 10.86 15.22
N ASP A 61 -1.65 10.23 15.74
CA ASP A 61 -0.32 10.79 15.79
C ASP A 61 0.36 10.53 14.44
N LEU A 62 0.38 11.55 13.58
CA LEU A 62 0.78 11.42 12.18
C LEU A 62 2.20 11.92 11.94
N ALA A 63 2.94 11.15 11.15
CA ALA A 63 4.18 11.59 10.52
C ALA A 63 3.99 11.71 9.01
N ILE A 64 5.10 11.90 8.28
CA ILE A 64 5.11 11.88 6.81
C ILE A 64 6.19 10.94 6.31
N ALA A 65 5.92 10.34 5.17
CA ALA A 65 6.90 9.55 4.47
C ALA A 65 6.60 9.49 2.96
N GLY A 66 7.60 9.16 2.14
CA GLY A 66 7.47 9.06 0.69
C GLY A 66 8.77 9.38 -0.04
N ARG A 67 8.67 9.95 -1.25
CA ARG A 67 9.84 10.32 -2.06
C ARG A 67 10.05 11.83 -2.16
N VAL A 68 11.31 12.22 -2.24
CA VAL A 68 11.76 13.60 -2.42
C VAL A 68 12.76 13.66 -3.55
N ILE A 69 12.63 14.63 -4.45
CA ILE A 69 13.62 14.94 -5.47
C ILE A 69 14.59 15.96 -4.91
N VAL A 70 15.86 15.59 -4.81
CA VAL A 70 16.93 16.40 -4.23
C VAL A 70 17.93 16.78 -5.32
N ARG A 71 18.30 18.05 -5.35
CA ARG A 71 19.40 18.57 -6.16
C ARG A 71 20.72 18.35 -5.41
N GLU A 72 21.68 17.77 -6.09
CA GLU A 72 23.04 17.58 -5.58
C GLU A 72 24.04 18.37 -6.44
N LYS A 73 24.99 19.03 -5.78
CA LYS A 73 26.09 19.72 -6.44
C LYS A 73 27.40 19.09 -6.01
N LYS A 74 28.10 18.46 -6.94
CA LYS A 74 29.40 17.83 -6.70
C LYS A 74 30.36 18.19 -7.82
N ASP A 75 31.54 18.70 -7.47
CA ASP A 75 32.60 19.05 -8.42
C ASP A 75 32.16 19.99 -9.56
N GLY A 76 31.23 20.92 -9.26
CA GLY A 76 30.66 21.85 -10.24
C GLY A 76 29.58 21.26 -11.15
N PHE A 77 29.29 19.96 -11.05
CA PHE A 77 28.19 19.29 -11.74
C PHE A 77 26.92 19.28 -10.88
N GLU A 78 25.78 19.57 -11.51
CA GLU A 78 24.46 19.54 -10.87
C GLU A 78 23.71 18.28 -11.33
N SER A 79 23.26 17.49 -10.36
CA SER A 79 22.45 16.29 -10.59
C SER A 79 21.19 16.31 -9.74
N PHE A 80 20.21 15.49 -10.10
CA PHE A 80 18.97 15.31 -9.35
C PHE A 80 18.82 13.83 -9.01
N SER A 81 18.55 13.54 -7.75
CA SER A 81 18.32 12.18 -7.26
C SER A 81 16.97 12.10 -6.57
N HIS A 82 16.31 10.95 -6.66
CA HIS A 82 15.17 10.65 -5.82
C HIS A 82 15.68 10.00 -4.52
N ARG A 83 15.13 10.40 -3.38
CA ARG A 83 15.45 9.83 -2.07
C ARG A 83 14.17 9.53 -1.32
N LEU A 84 14.13 8.38 -0.65
CA LEU A 84 13.03 8.06 0.27
C LEU A 84 13.27 8.76 1.61
N VAL A 85 12.19 9.25 2.19
CA VAL A 85 12.19 9.89 3.52
C VAL A 85 11.05 9.31 4.35
N ARG A 86 11.31 9.10 5.63
CA ARG A 86 10.31 8.84 6.66
C ARG A 86 10.70 9.60 7.91
N ILE A 87 9.78 10.40 8.41
CA ILE A 87 9.87 10.99 9.74
C ILE A 87 9.24 9.99 10.70
N GLU A 88 9.93 9.66 11.80
CA GLU A 88 9.41 8.69 12.79
C GLU A 88 8.61 9.38 13.88
N GLU A 89 8.92 10.65 14.18
CA GLU A 89 8.22 11.42 15.18
C GLU A 89 6.83 11.89 14.70
N PRO A 90 5.82 11.91 15.58
CA PRO A 90 4.50 12.41 15.24
C PRO A 90 4.50 13.94 15.17
N ILE A 91 4.72 14.47 13.98
CA ILE A 91 4.83 15.91 13.73
C ILE A 91 3.48 16.58 13.44
N MET A 92 2.42 15.79 13.21
CA MET A 92 1.14 16.30 12.73
C MET A 92 -0.04 15.55 13.33
N ARG A 93 -1.21 16.22 13.37
CA ARG A 93 -2.47 15.63 13.83
C ARG A 93 -3.66 16.29 13.15
N VAL A 94 -4.67 15.51 12.79
CA VAL A 94 -5.99 16.03 12.37
C VAL A 94 -6.93 16.00 13.59
N PRO A 95 -7.17 17.13 14.29
CA PRO A 95 -7.98 17.13 15.50
C PRO A 95 -9.49 17.01 15.18
N THR A 96 -10.23 16.25 15.98
CA THR A 96 -11.70 16.32 15.95
C THR A 96 -12.22 17.63 16.52
N LEU A 97 -13.43 18.03 16.08
CA LEU A 97 -14.18 19.08 16.77
C LEU A 97 -14.76 18.51 18.07
N ALA A 98 -14.64 19.25 19.17
CA ALA A 98 -15.19 18.83 20.44
C ALA A 98 -16.73 18.70 20.37
N ILE A 99 -17.27 17.60 20.89
CA ILE A 99 -18.73 17.30 20.92
C ILE A 99 -19.60 18.44 21.50
N HIS A 100 -19.05 19.25 22.41
CA HIS A 100 -19.76 20.39 22.99
C HIS A 100 -20.14 21.46 21.94
N LEU A 101 -19.39 21.52 20.84
CA LEU A 101 -19.58 22.45 19.72
C LEU A 101 -20.30 21.80 18.52
N ASP A 102 -20.49 20.48 18.55
CA ASP A 102 -21.29 19.72 17.58
C ASP A 102 -22.03 18.60 18.32
N ARG A 103 -23.25 18.91 18.76
CA ARG A 103 -24.06 17.98 19.57
C ARG A 103 -24.65 16.82 18.75
N GLU A 104 -24.64 16.93 17.42
CA GLU A 104 -25.20 15.93 16.49
C GLU A 104 -24.12 14.99 15.92
N VAL A 105 -22.86 15.17 16.33
CA VAL A 105 -21.70 14.43 15.81
C VAL A 105 -21.83 12.90 15.92
N ASN A 106 -22.55 12.41 16.93
CA ASN A 106 -22.77 10.98 17.17
C ASN A 106 -23.88 10.39 16.28
N ASP A 107 -24.76 11.21 15.71
CA ASP A 107 -25.77 10.75 14.75
C ASP A 107 -25.15 10.52 13.36
N GLY A 108 -24.00 11.14 13.10
CA GLY A 108 -23.18 10.86 11.93
C GLY A 108 -21.96 11.78 11.85
N PHE A 109 -20.76 11.20 11.89
CA PHE A 109 -19.52 11.95 11.77
C PHE A 109 -19.27 12.40 10.31
N LYS A 110 -19.90 13.51 9.93
CA LYS A 110 -19.83 14.07 8.57
C LYS A 110 -18.61 14.98 8.41
N VAL A 111 -17.62 14.48 7.67
CA VAL A 111 -16.36 15.20 7.43
C VAL A 111 -16.35 15.83 6.05
N ASN A 112 -16.13 17.15 5.98
CA ASN A 112 -15.74 17.80 4.72
C ASN A 112 -14.25 17.52 4.45
N LYS A 113 -13.98 16.72 3.41
CA LYS A 113 -12.61 16.27 3.06
C LYS A 113 -11.65 17.43 2.75
N GLN A 114 -12.15 18.59 2.32
CA GLN A 114 -11.32 19.74 1.98
C GLN A 114 -11.05 20.65 3.18
N THR A 115 -12.03 20.87 4.06
CA THR A 115 -11.91 21.85 5.15
C THR A 115 -11.60 21.25 6.51
N HIS A 116 -11.82 19.95 6.73
CA HIS A 116 -11.69 19.30 8.04
C HIS A 116 -10.55 18.28 8.13
N LEU A 117 -9.85 17.97 7.03
CA LEU A 117 -8.77 16.96 7.01
C LEU A 117 -7.35 17.55 7.04
N ALA A 118 -7.18 18.87 7.06
CA ALA A 118 -5.85 19.48 7.08
C ALA A 118 -5.19 19.25 8.46
N PRO A 119 -4.09 18.48 8.55
CA PRO A 119 -3.40 18.30 9.82
C PRO A 119 -2.71 19.58 10.28
N VAL A 120 -2.73 19.79 11.59
CA VAL A 120 -1.96 20.82 12.29
C VAL A 120 -0.52 20.35 12.43
N LEU A 121 0.44 21.18 12.00
CA LEU A 121 1.89 20.95 12.13
C LEU A 121 2.48 21.69 13.33
N ALA A 122 2.09 22.96 13.52
CA ALA A 122 2.61 23.78 14.61
C ALA A 122 1.72 25.00 14.88
N THR A 123 1.93 25.69 16.00
CA THR A 123 1.40 27.04 16.19
C THR A 123 2.34 28.08 15.56
N SER A 124 1.78 29.16 15.04
CA SER A 124 2.55 30.27 14.46
C SER A 124 3.50 30.90 15.49
N VAL A 125 3.07 30.98 16.75
CA VAL A 125 3.85 31.53 17.86
C VAL A 125 5.11 30.70 18.08
N LYS A 126 4.98 29.37 18.22
CA LYS A 126 6.14 28.51 18.48
C LYS A 126 7.07 28.45 17.27
N ALA A 127 6.52 28.45 16.05
CA ALA A 127 7.31 28.49 14.83
C ALA A 127 8.17 29.75 14.73
N GLU A 128 7.64 30.91 15.12
CA GLU A 128 8.39 32.17 15.08
C GLU A 128 9.46 32.27 16.18
N LEU A 129 9.15 31.82 17.40
CA LEU A 129 10.12 31.73 18.49
C LEU A 129 11.31 30.83 18.13
N ASN A 130 11.06 29.68 17.48
CA ASN A 130 12.11 28.77 17.07
C ASN A 130 13.01 29.37 15.97
N LYS A 131 12.47 30.18 15.05
CA LYS A 131 13.28 30.89 14.05
C LYS A 131 14.23 31.90 14.69
N GLN A 132 13.74 32.67 15.67
CA GLN A 132 14.54 33.66 16.38
C GLN A 132 15.66 33.00 17.21
N ALA A 133 15.37 31.85 17.83
CA ALA A 133 16.39 31.07 18.53
C ALA A 133 17.48 30.57 17.57
N ALA A 134 17.09 30.07 16.38
CA ALA A 134 18.04 29.64 15.36
C ALA A 134 18.90 30.78 14.80
N SER A 135 18.37 32.00 14.70
CA SER A 135 19.15 33.18 14.27
C SER A 135 20.07 33.74 15.35
N ASN A 136 19.75 33.56 16.64
CA ASN A 136 20.54 34.08 17.75
C ASN A 136 21.61 33.08 18.25
N GLY A 137 21.49 31.79 17.90
CA GLY A 137 22.48 30.75 18.26
C GLY A 137 23.71 30.69 17.35
N SER A 138 23.79 31.52 16.31
CA SER A 138 24.90 31.60 15.36
C SER A 138 25.86 32.78 15.59
N THR A 139 25.72 33.49 16.71
CA THR A 139 26.66 34.53 17.15
C THR A 139 27.60 34.01 18.23
N GLU A 140 28.61 33.25 17.84
CA GLU A 140 29.91 33.21 18.56
C GLU A 140 31.01 32.60 17.67
N SER A 141 31.42 33.32 16.62
CA SER A 141 32.83 33.48 16.23
C SER A 141 32.98 34.35 14.99
N GLY A 142 33.69 35.48 15.13
CA GLY A 142 34.49 36.09 14.05
C GLY A 142 33.77 37.07 13.11
N ALA A 143 33.89 38.35 13.42
CA ALA A 143 33.59 39.45 12.51
C ALA A 143 34.38 39.34 11.18
N SER A 144 33.67 39.44 10.06
CA SER A 144 34.23 39.89 8.78
C SER A 144 33.10 40.38 7.87
N ALA A 145 33.33 41.55 7.31
CA ALA A 145 32.36 42.41 6.68
C ALA A 145 31.90 41.95 5.29
N GLY A 146 30.66 42.29 4.97
CA GLY A 146 30.27 42.78 3.65
C GLY A 146 30.43 41.84 2.45
N LYS A 147 29.37 41.09 2.14
CA LYS A 147 28.94 40.87 0.76
C LYS A 147 27.42 40.68 0.74
N LYS A 148 26.69 41.72 0.32
CA LYS A 148 25.35 41.55 -0.25
C LYS A 148 25.51 40.68 -1.49
N ALA A 149 25.13 39.42 -1.39
CA ALA A 149 24.95 38.57 -2.56
C ALA A 149 23.56 38.85 -3.12
N ASP A 150 23.55 39.43 -4.32
CA ASP A 150 22.36 39.64 -5.12
C ASP A 150 21.62 38.32 -5.39
N GLY A 151 20.31 38.35 -5.11
CA GLY A 151 19.26 37.82 -5.98
C GLY A 151 19.38 36.40 -6.52
N LYS A 152 18.95 35.42 -5.72
CA LYS A 152 18.05 34.29 -6.11
C LYS A 152 17.83 33.33 -4.93
N SER A 153 17.38 33.81 -3.77
CA SER A 153 16.74 32.90 -2.80
C SER A 153 15.30 32.72 -3.25
N ASN A 154 15.09 31.70 -4.08
CA ASN A 154 13.75 31.26 -4.47
C ASN A 154 13.13 30.55 -3.26
N THR A 155 12.86 31.31 -2.20
CA THR A 155 12.23 30.80 -0.97
C THR A 155 10.93 30.13 -1.40
N ASN A 156 10.90 28.80 -1.34
CA ASN A 156 9.81 28.01 -1.89
C ASN A 156 8.51 28.34 -1.12
N GLN A 157 7.73 29.30 -1.62
CA GLN A 157 6.52 29.81 -0.96
C GLN A 157 5.41 28.75 -0.87
N LYS A 158 5.58 27.61 -1.57
CA LYS A 158 4.61 26.52 -1.64
C LYS A 158 4.44 25.76 -0.33
N HIS A 159 5.46 25.74 0.52
CA HIS A 159 5.50 24.92 1.74
C HIS A 159 5.91 25.76 2.95
N HIS A 160 5.56 25.31 4.16
CA HIS A 160 6.08 25.92 5.38
C HIS A 160 7.59 25.63 5.50
N PRO A 161 8.45 26.63 5.82
CA PRO A 161 9.88 26.39 6.02
C PRO A 161 10.18 25.31 7.06
N LEU A 162 9.36 25.23 8.12
CA LEU A 162 9.47 24.20 9.15
C LEU A 162 9.33 22.78 8.58
N LEU A 163 8.39 22.56 7.65
CA LEU A 163 8.19 21.26 7.00
C LEU A 163 9.41 20.89 6.16
N LEU A 164 9.92 21.83 5.36
CA LEU A 164 11.11 21.61 4.54
C LEU A 164 12.35 21.32 5.40
N GLN A 165 12.51 22.02 6.54
CA GLN A 165 13.60 21.77 7.49
C GLN A 165 13.55 20.36 8.08
N LEU A 166 12.36 19.88 8.46
CA LEU A 166 12.19 18.52 8.98
C LEU A 166 12.57 17.47 7.93
N ILE A 167 12.09 17.63 6.69
CA ILE A 167 12.43 16.72 5.57
C ILE A 167 13.93 16.77 5.26
N ALA A 168 14.51 17.96 5.18
CA ALA A 168 15.91 18.18 4.85
C ALA A 168 16.84 17.61 5.92
N SER A 169 16.50 17.77 7.20
CA SER A 169 17.23 17.19 8.33
C SER A 169 17.27 15.66 8.23
N GLN A 170 16.15 15.03 7.90
CA GLN A 170 16.07 13.58 7.74
C GLN A 170 16.88 13.07 6.53
N LEU A 171 16.89 13.84 5.44
CA LEU A 171 17.65 13.52 4.23
C LEU A 171 19.13 13.95 4.28
N ARG A 172 19.54 14.64 5.35
CA ARG A 172 20.87 15.25 5.52
C ARG A 172 21.25 16.14 4.33
N CYS A 173 20.33 17.01 3.93
CA CYS A 173 20.54 18.02 2.89
C CYS A 173 20.07 19.40 3.35
N GLU A 174 20.33 20.42 2.55
CA GLU A 174 19.79 21.77 2.78
C GLU A 174 18.32 21.85 2.32
N PRO A 175 17.45 22.63 2.98
CA PRO A 175 16.07 22.83 2.53
C PRO A 175 15.95 23.30 1.07
N ASP A 176 16.88 24.14 0.63
CA ASP A 176 16.93 24.66 -0.75
C ASP A 176 17.36 23.61 -1.80
N ALA A 177 17.87 22.46 -1.35
CA ALA A 177 18.18 21.32 -2.23
C ALA A 177 16.91 20.51 -2.59
N ILE A 178 15.83 20.64 -1.82
CA ILE A 178 14.56 19.97 -2.10
C ILE A 178 13.89 20.63 -3.31
N CYS A 179 13.78 19.90 -4.41
CA CYS A 179 13.17 20.38 -5.65
C CYS A 179 11.67 20.14 -5.69
N ASP A 180 11.24 18.92 -5.32
CA ASP A 180 9.84 18.52 -5.25
C ASP A 180 9.70 17.26 -4.38
N PHE A 181 8.48 16.88 -4.03
CA PHE A 181 8.22 15.65 -3.28
C PHE A 181 6.82 15.08 -3.51
N GLU A 182 6.71 13.77 -3.29
CA GLU A 182 5.43 13.07 -3.14
C GLU A 182 5.45 12.36 -1.80
N LEU A 183 4.74 12.96 -0.84
CA LEU A 183 4.69 12.53 0.54
C LEU A 183 3.26 12.22 0.93
N GLN A 184 3.10 11.26 1.83
CA GLN A 184 1.84 10.92 2.46
C GLN A 184 1.96 11.05 3.98
N ALA A 185 0.85 11.36 4.63
CA ALA A 185 0.73 11.22 6.07
C ALA A 185 0.62 9.74 6.44
N CYS A 186 1.24 9.34 7.54
CA CYS A 186 1.19 7.97 8.05
C CYS A 186 1.01 7.94 9.57
N ASP A 187 0.28 6.95 10.08
CA ASP A 187 0.19 6.68 11.52
C ASP A 187 1.56 6.25 12.05
N THR A 188 1.99 6.86 13.15
CA THR A 188 3.23 6.50 13.86
C THR A 188 3.06 5.28 14.77
N GLN A 189 1.82 4.87 15.05
CA GLN A 189 1.56 3.68 15.86
C GLN A 189 2.01 2.41 15.13
N LYS A 190 3.08 1.78 15.62
CA LYS A 190 3.64 0.53 15.06
C LYS A 190 2.61 -0.58 14.92
N SER A 191 2.76 -1.40 13.90
CA SER A 191 2.02 -2.65 13.69
C SER A 191 2.39 -3.66 14.78
N VAL A 192 1.40 -4.42 15.27
CA VAL A 192 1.58 -5.38 16.38
C VAL A 192 0.71 -6.62 16.21
N ILE A 193 1.13 -7.73 16.82
CA ILE A 193 0.21 -8.83 17.14
C ILE A 193 -0.53 -8.48 18.42
N GLY A 194 -1.86 -8.55 18.39
CA GLY A 194 -2.77 -8.17 19.48
C GLY A 194 -3.93 -9.15 19.66
N GLY A 195 -4.92 -8.75 20.47
CA GLY A 195 -6.01 -9.62 20.93
C GLY A 195 -5.63 -10.39 22.20
N ALA A 196 -6.65 -10.81 22.97
CA ALA A 196 -6.45 -11.51 24.24
C ALA A 196 -5.62 -12.81 24.09
N LEU A 197 -5.72 -13.44 22.93
CA LEU A 197 -4.99 -14.66 22.57
C LEU A 197 -3.83 -14.44 21.59
N LYS A 198 -3.44 -13.17 21.33
CA LYS A 198 -2.40 -12.81 20.35
C LYS A 198 -2.68 -13.37 18.95
N GLU A 199 -3.93 -13.24 18.51
CA GLU A 199 -4.45 -13.88 17.30
C GLU A 199 -4.69 -12.90 16.14
N PHE A 200 -4.44 -11.61 16.34
CA PHE A 200 -4.72 -10.58 15.33
C PHE A 200 -3.48 -9.77 14.98
N VAL A 201 -3.28 -9.49 13.70
CA VAL A 201 -2.37 -8.44 13.23
C VAL A 201 -3.13 -7.13 13.18
N LEU A 202 -2.68 -6.13 13.94
CA LEU A 202 -3.25 -4.79 14.01
C LEU A 202 -2.29 -3.80 13.36
N SER A 203 -2.61 -3.31 12.16
CA SER A 203 -1.70 -2.50 11.36
C SER A 203 -2.44 -1.54 10.44
N GLY A 204 -1.83 -0.41 10.08
CA GLY A 204 -2.24 0.29 8.88
C GLY A 204 -1.72 -0.42 7.63
N ARG A 205 -2.44 -0.30 6.51
CA ARG A 205 -2.01 -0.76 5.17
C ARG A 205 -1.88 -2.27 5.04
N LEU A 206 -2.66 -3.06 5.80
CA LEU A 206 -2.81 -4.49 5.49
C LEU A 206 -3.31 -4.65 4.06
N ASP A 207 -4.24 -3.77 3.67
CA ASP A 207 -4.67 -3.57 2.30
C ASP A 207 -3.65 -2.68 1.52
N ASN A 208 -2.85 -3.20 0.58
CA ASN A 208 -2.67 -4.63 0.24
C ASN A 208 -1.23 -5.13 0.47
N LEU A 209 -0.53 -4.55 1.46
CA LEU A 209 0.82 -4.99 1.81
C LEU A 209 0.85 -6.41 2.39
N CYS A 210 -0.25 -6.88 2.98
CA CYS A 210 -0.35 -8.24 3.51
C CYS A 210 -0.23 -9.28 2.39
N MET A 211 -1.02 -9.18 1.32
CA MET A 211 -0.91 -10.13 0.19
C MET A 211 0.39 -9.95 -0.56
N SER A 212 0.83 -8.72 -0.76
CA SER A 212 2.12 -8.43 -1.41
C SER A 212 3.31 -9.06 -0.68
N PHE A 213 3.32 -8.97 0.65
CA PHE A 213 4.30 -9.64 1.51
C PHE A 213 4.22 -11.16 1.35
N CYS A 214 3.02 -11.74 1.47
CA CYS A 214 2.83 -13.19 1.35
C CYS A 214 3.27 -13.71 -0.02
N SER A 215 2.92 -13.02 -1.11
CA SER A 215 3.32 -13.39 -2.46
C SER A 215 4.83 -13.31 -2.66
N LEU A 216 5.48 -12.24 -2.18
CA LEU A 216 6.93 -12.08 -2.30
C LEU A 216 7.68 -13.12 -1.46
N LYS A 217 7.29 -13.34 -0.20
CA LYS A 217 7.89 -14.34 0.68
C LYS A 217 7.72 -15.75 0.10
N ALA A 218 6.53 -16.07 -0.40
CA ALA A 218 6.26 -17.35 -1.07
C ALA A 218 7.12 -17.55 -2.31
N LEU A 219 7.30 -16.52 -3.14
CA LEU A 219 8.19 -16.59 -4.31
C LEU A 219 9.63 -16.90 -3.88
N ILE A 220 10.17 -16.13 -2.93
CA ILE A 220 11.53 -16.32 -2.39
C ILE A 220 11.70 -17.75 -1.87
N ASP A 221 10.80 -18.19 -0.98
CA ASP A 221 10.94 -19.50 -0.33
C ASP A 221 10.69 -20.67 -1.29
N SER A 222 9.84 -20.49 -2.30
CA SER A 222 9.65 -21.49 -3.37
C SER A 222 10.88 -21.66 -4.26
N THR A 223 11.84 -20.72 -4.19
CA THR A 223 13.10 -20.71 -4.97
C THR A 223 14.35 -20.89 -4.09
N SER A 224 14.18 -21.30 -2.83
CA SER A 224 15.25 -21.33 -1.83
C SER A 224 16.37 -22.33 -2.09
N THR A 225 16.13 -23.39 -2.87
CA THR A 225 17.16 -24.38 -3.25
C THR A 225 17.43 -24.38 -4.75
N GLU A 226 18.66 -24.72 -5.17
CA GLU A 226 19.04 -24.77 -6.60
C GLU A 226 18.15 -25.74 -7.41
N ARG A 227 17.60 -26.77 -6.76
CA ARG A 227 16.71 -27.76 -7.39
C ARG A 227 15.25 -27.34 -7.47
N SER A 228 14.85 -26.25 -6.82
CA SER A 228 13.43 -25.86 -6.71
C SER A 228 12.78 -25.53 -8.06
N LEU A 229 13.60 -25.33 -9.09
CA LEU A 229 13.20 -25.00 -10.46
C LEU A 229 13.62 -26.07 -11.49
N GLU A 230 14.23 -27.19 -11.08
CA GLU A 230 14.73 -28.22 -12.03
C GLU A 230 13.62 -28.79 -12.91
N ASP A 231 12.43 -29.02 -12.34
CA ASP A 231 11.25 -29.54 -13.04
C ASP A 231 10.25 -28.45 -13.43
N GLU A 232 10.59 -27.17 -13.25
CA GLU A 232 9.69 -26.06 -13.56
C GLU A 232 9.66 -25.79 -15.07
N SER A 233 8.46 -25.84 -15.64
CA SER A 233 8.24 -25.59 -17.07
C SER A 233 7.71 -24.18 -17.37
N GLY A 234 7.27 -23.46 -16.32
CA GLY A 234 6.79 -22.09 -16.39
C GLY A 234 7.76 -21.05 -15.82
N ILE A 235 7.29 -19.82 -15.70
CA ILE A 235 7.99 -18.73 -15.01
C ILE A 235 7.18 -18.37 -13.78
N ARG A 236 7.84 -18.40 -12.61
CA ARG A 236 7.26 -17.86 -11.38
C ARG A 236 7.52 -16.37 -11.32
N MET A 237 6.45 -15.60 -11.12
CA MET A 237 6.53 -14.15 -11.12
C MET A 237 5.57 -13.56 -10.09
N VAL A 238 6.03 -12.52 -9.41
CA VAL A 238 5.20 -11.61 -8.61
C VAL A 238 5.29 -10.24 -9.25
N ALA A 239 4.14 -9.65 -9.56
CA ALA A 239 4.03 -8.28 -10.03
C ALA A 239 3.24 -7.48 -8.99
N LEU A 240 3.82 -6.39 -8.52
CA LEU A 240 3.24 -5.49 -7.53
C LEU A 240 2.95 -4.16 -8.23
N PHE A 241 1.70 -3.70 -8.20
CA PHE A 241 1.23 -2.51 -8.92
C PHE A 241 0.84 -1.38 -7.96
N ASP A 242 1.17 -0.15 -8.35
CA ASP A 242 0.71 1.08 -7.68
C ASP A 242 -0.64 1.52 -8.26
N HIS A 243 -1.29 2.48 -7.62
CA HIS A 243 -2.53 3.09 -8.09
C HIS A 243 -3.77 2.19 -8.18
N GLU A 244 -3.81 1.05 -7.51
CA GLU A 244 -5.01 0.20 -7.44
C GLU A 244 -6.20 1.01 -6.89
N GLU A 245 -5.98 1.72 -5.79
CA GLU A 245 -6.99 2.45 -5.01
C GLU A 245 -7.65 3.61 -5.77
N VAL A 246 -7.07 3.98 -6.91
CA VAL A 246 -7.53 5.06 -7.79
C VAL A 246 -7.85 4.56 -9.20
N GLY A 247 -7.96 3.25 -9.39
CA GLY A 247 -8.46 2.62 -10.63
C GLY A 247 -7.40 2.00 -11.53
N SER A 248 -6.13 1.97 -11.13
CA SER A 248 -4.98 1.39 -11.86
C SER A 248 -4.60 2.05 -13.20
N ASP A 249 -5.25 3.14 -13.59
CA ASP A 249 -5.00 3.88 -14.83
C ASP A 249 -3.76 4.79 -14.73
N SER A 250 -2.58 4.18 -14.69
CA SER A 250 -1.30 4.89 -14.66
C SER A 250 -0.18 4.09 -15.33
N ALA A 251 0.98 4.70 -15.54
CA ALA A 251 2.12 4.00 -16.15
C ALA A 251 2.62 2.81 -15.31
N GLN A 252 2.43 2.85 -13.99
CA GLN A 252 2.87 1.83 -13.04
C GLN A 252 1.72 0.99 -12.43
N GLY A 253 0.47 1.25 -12.83
CA GLY A 253 -0.69 0.50 -12.36
C GLY A 253 -1.02 -0.70 -13.21
N ALA A 254 -1.93 -1.54 -12.74
CA ALA A 254 -2.30 -2.78 -13.43
C ALA A 254 -2.97 -2.55 -14.80
N GLY A 255 -3.52 -1.35 -15.07
CA GLY A 255 -4.06 -0.97 -16.36
C GLY A 255 -2.98 -0.61 -17.40
N SER A 256 -1.70 -0.60 -17.01
CA SER A 256 -0.59 -0.26 -17.89
C SER A 256 -0.11 -1.45 -18.73
N PRO A 257 0.59 -1.20 -19.85
CA PRO A 257 1.15 -2.26 -20.68
C PRO A 257 2.33 -2.99 -20.02
N VAL A 258 2.77 -2.60 -18.82
CA VAL A 258 3.99 -3.10 -18.18
C VAL A 258 4.01 -4.63 -18.05
N MET A 259 2.86 -5.26 -17.78
CA MET A 259 2.76 -6.72 -17.66
C MET A 259 2.99 -7.39 -19.01
N LEU A 260 2.32 -6.90 -20.07
CA LEU A 260 2.49 -7.43 -21.43
C LEU A 260 3.92 -7.19 -21.96
N ASP A 261 4.48 -6.02 -21.69
CA ASP A 261 5.85 -5.67 -22.06
C ASP A 261 6.88 -6.55 -21.35
N ALA A 262 6.66 -6.84 -20.05
CA ALA A 262 7.49 -7.75 -19.29
C ALA A 262 7.45 -9.17 -19.88
N LEU A 263 6.25 -9.71 -20.11
CA LEU A 263 6.08 -11.03 -20.74
C LEU A 263 6.72 -11.09 -22.14
N SER A 264 6.57 -10.04 -22.94
CA SER A 264 7.16 -9.91 -24.27
C SER A 264 8.69 -9.94 -24.21
N ARG A 265 9.30 -9.17 -23.30
CA ARG A 265 10.77 -9.13 -23.12
C ARG A 265 11.34 -10.43 -22.58
N ILE A 266 10.63 -11.07 -21.65
CA ILE A 266 11.05 -12.35 -21.10
C ILE A 266 10.99 -13.43 -22.18
N THR A 267 9.86 -13.58 -22.88
CA THR A 267 9.70 -14.58 -23.94
C THR A 267 10.69 -14.37 -25.09
N SER A 268 10.94 -13.11 -25.48
CA SER A 268 11.94 -12.77 -26.50
C SER A 268 13.37 -13.14 -26.11
N SER A 269 13.66 -13.29 -24.81
CA SER A 269 14.97 -13.73 -24.32
C SER A 269 15.17 -15.25 -24.47
N PHE A 270 14.09 -16.03 -24.59
CA PHE A 270 14.15 -17.48 -24.79
C PHE A 270 14.06 -17.88 -26.26
N SER A 271 13.31 -17.15 -27.08
CA SER A 271 13.11 -17.47 -28.49
C SER A 271 12.72 -16.23 -29.30
N SER A 272 13.13 -16.19 -30.57
CA SER A 272 12.66 -15.21 -31.55
C SER A 272 11.31 -15.59 -32.20
N ASP A 273 10.72 -16.74 -31.84
CA ASP A 273 9.39 -17.15 -32.31
C ASP A 273 8.31 -16.22 -31.74
N THR A 274 7.68 -15.43 -32.61
CA THR A 274 6.60 -14.51 -32.26
C THR A 274 5.35 -15.21 -31.74
N LYS A 275 5.21 -16.53 -31.96
CA LYS A 275 4.12 -17.34 -31.42
C LYS A 275 4.34 -17.77 -29.96
N LEU A 276 5.53 -17.55 -29.39
CA LEU A 276 5.83 -17.96 -28.03
C LEU A 276 4.99 -17.18 -27.01
N LEU A 277 4.86 -15.86 -27.14
CA LEU A 277 4.10 -15.03 -26.21
C LEU A 277 2.60 -15.43 -26.16
N PRO A 278 1.87 -15.54 -27.28
CA PRO A 278 0.48 -16.02 -27.25
C PRO A 278 0.32 -17.41 -26.61
N LYS A 279 1.25 -18.35 -26.88
CA LYS A 279 1.24 -19.68 -26.24
C LYS A 279 1.50 -19.60 -24.74
N ALA A 280 2.43 -18.74 -24.33
CA ALA A 280 2.73 -18.52 -22.91
C ALA A 280 1.53 -17.93 -22.18
N ILE A 281 0.84 -16.94 -22.75
CA ILE A 281 -0.39 -16.34 -22.19
C ILE A 281 -1.46 -17.42 -21.96
N GLN A 282 -1.73 -18.26 -22.96
CA GLN A 282 -2.73 -19.33 -22.86
C GLN A 282 -2.40 -20.40 -21.82
N ARG A 283 -1.12 -20.62 -21.53
CA ARG A 283 -0.65 -21.53 -20.48
C ARG A 283 -0.48 -20.86 -19.12
N SER A 284 -0.61 -19.54 -19.05
CA SER A 284 -0.41 -18.79 -17.83
C SER A 284 -1.64 -18.84 -16.93
N TYR A 285 -1.43 -18.51 -15.67
CA TYR A 285 -2.48 -18.36 -14.67
C TYR A 285 -2.08 -17.24 -13.72
N LEU A 286 -3.01 -16.36 -13.39
CA LEU A 286 -2.77 -15.22 -12.54
C LEU A 286 -3.57 -15.35 -11.24
N VAL A 287 -2.87 -15.21 -10.12
CA VAL A 287 -3.48 -15.06 -8.79
C VAL A 287 -3.51 -13.57 -8.48
N SER A 288 -4.69 -12.97 -8.57
CA SER A 288 -4.97 -11.59 -8.17
C SER A 288 -5.17 -11.60 -6.65
N ALA A 289 -4.07 -11.37 -5.94
CA ALA A 289 -4.02 -11.46 -4.49
C ALA A 289 -4.29 -10.07 -3.88
N ASP A 290 -5.46 -9.93 -3.28
CA ASP A 290 -5.93 -8.68 -2.67
C ASP A 290 -6.87 -9.00 -1.51
N MET A 291 -6.83 -8.25 -0.42
CA MET A 291 -7.51 -8.56 0.83
C MET A 291 -9.02 -8.81 0.64
N ALA A 292 -9.62 -9.58 1.56
CA ALA A 292 -11.03 -9.93 1.54
C ALA A 292 -11.76 -9.39 2.78
N HIS A 293 -13.07 -9.25 2.71
CA HIS A 293 -13.87 -8.84 3.86
C HIS A 293 -14.19 -10.03 4.76
N ALA A 294 -13.75 -9.96 6.02
CA ALA A 294 -14.20 -10.88 7.06
C ALA A 294 -15.63 -10.52 7.52
N LEU A 295 -16.38 -11.54 7.98
CA LEU A 295 -17.68 -11.34 8.61
C LEU A 295 -17.54 -10.39 9.80
N HIS A 296 -18.12 -9.21 9.69
CA HIS A 296 -18.09 -8.23 10.76
C HIS A 296 -19.17 -8.54 11.81
N PRO A 297 -18.82 -8.86 13.08
CA PRO A 297 -19.79 -9.32 14.08
C PRO A 297 -20.85 -8.28 14.42
N ASN A 298 -20.53 -6.99 14.35
CA ASN A 298 -21.48 -5.89 14.60
C ASN A 298 -22.31 -5.48 13.36
N TYR A 299 -22.04 -6.05 12.19
CA TYR A 299 -22.69 -5.70 10.91
C TYR A 299 -22.89 -6.95 10.03
N MET A 300 -23.32 -8.05 10.64
CA MET A 300 -23.43 -9.35 9.94
C MET A 300 -24.40 -9.30 8.76
N ASP A 301 -25.41 -8.42 8.82
CA ASP A 301 -26.40 -8.20 7.75
C ASP A 301 -25.79 -7.72 6.43
N LYS A 302 -24.55 -7.23 6.45
CA LYS A 302 -23.82 -6.78 5.25
C LYS A 302 -23.21 -7.91 4.43
N HIS A 303 -23.13 -9.13 4.97
CA HIS A 303 -22.62 -10.28 4.23
C HIS A 303 -23.76 -11.11 3.63
N GLU A 304 -23.45 -11.82 2.55
CA GLU A 304 -24.33 -12.87 2.03
C GLU A 304 -24.34 -14.04 3.03
N GLU A 305 -25.49 -14.67 3.25
CA GLU A 305 -25.69 -15.63 4.36
C GLU A 305 -24.78 -16.86 4.30
N ASN A 306 -24.48 -17.34 3.08
CA ASN A 306 -23.67 -18.54 2.84
C ASN A 306 -22.21 -18.24 2.47
N HIS A 307 -21.84 -16.96 2.30
CA HIS A 307 -20.50 -16.55 1.90
C HIS A 307 -19.93 -15.54 2.89
N GLN A 308 -19.68 -16.03 4.11
CA GLN A 308 -19.24 -15.25 5.26
C GLN A 308 -17.82 -15.66 5.68
N PRO A 309 -16.75 -15.10 5.09
CA PRO A 309 -15.39 -15.42 5.48
C PRO A 309 -15.14 -15.17 6.96
N LYS A 310 -14.61 -16.17 7.64
CA LYS A 310 -14.21 -16.11 9.04
C LYS A 310 -12.71 -15.90 9.13
N MET A 311 -12.28 -15.14 10.13
CA MET A 311 -10.87 -15.11 10.51
C MET A 311 -10.39 -16.50 10.92
N HIS A 312 -9.13 -16.80 10.64
CA HIS A 312 -8.46 -18.10 10.80
C HIS A 312 -9.04 -19.22 9.92
N GLY A 313 -10.01 -18.89 9.07
CA GLY A 313 -10.71 -19.85 8.22
C GLY A 313 -10.01 -20.13 6.90
N GLY A 314 -8.86 -19.50 6.62
CA GLY A 314 -8.09 -19.70 5.41
C GLY A 314 -8.39 -18.68 4.31
N LEU A 315 -7.64 -18.81 3.22
CA LEU A 315 -7.64 -17.85 2.12
C LEU A 315 -9.00 -17.82 1.42
N VAL A 316 -9.51 -16.62 1.15
CA VAL A 316 -10.84 -16.42 0.57
C VAL A 316 -10.74 -16.37 -0.94
N ILE A 317 -11.51 -17.20 -1.64
CA ILE A 317 -11.71 -17.10 -3.10
C ILE A 317 -12.89 -16.16 -3.35
N LYS A 318 -12.64 -15.08 -4.08
CA LYS A 318 -13.59 -13.97 -4.29
C LYS A 318 -14.33 -14.18 -5.62
N HIS A 319 -15.66 -14.23 -5.58
CA HIS A 319 -16.52 -14.44 -6.75
C HIS A 319 -17.39 -13.24 -7.02
N ASN A 320 -17.56 -12.88 -8.30
CA ASN A 320 -18.56 -11.91 -8.70
C ASN A 320 -18.94 -12.09 -10.18
N ALA A 321 -20.21 -12.43 -10.45
CA ALA A 321 -20.68 -12.66 -11.82
C ALA A 321 -20.55 -11.43 -12.73
N ASN A 322 -20.58 -10.20 -12.16
CA ASN A 322 -20.39 -8.95 -12.90
C ASN A 322 -18.91 -8.59 -13.10
N GLN A 323 -18.00 -9.56 -12.97
CA GLN A 323 -16.57 -9.42 -13.22
C GLN A 323 -15.92 -8.30 -12.39
N ARG A 324 -16.38 -8.10 -11.15
CA ARG A 324 -15.63 -7.32 -10.13
C ARG A 324 -14.43 -8.09 -9.61
N TYR A 325 -14.50 -9.42 -9.74
CA TYR A 325 -13.45 -10.39 -9.55
C TYR A 325 -13.45 -11.28 -10.82
N ALA A 326 -12.29 -11.66 -11.34
CA ALA A 326 -12.12 -12.44 -12.56
C ALA A 326 -12.28 -13.96 -12.34
N THR A 327 -12.45 -14.39 -11.09
CA THR A 327 -12.65 -15.79 -10.71
C THR A 327 -13.79 -16.45 -11.47
N ASN A 328 -13.55 -17.66 -11.97
CA ASN A 328 -14.56 -18.54 -12.55
C ASN A 328 -14.38 -19.99 -12.04
N ALA A 329 -15.21 -20.92 -12.54
CA ALA A 329 -15.19 -22.31 -12.11
C ALA A 329 -13.83 -23.00 -12.36
N VAL A 330 -13.20 -22.74 -13.51
CA VAL A 330 -11.90 -23.31 -13.88
C VAL A 330 -10.80 -22.76 -12.98
N THR A 331 -10.76 -21.44 -12.79
CA THR A 331 -9.69 -20.81 -12.02
C THR A 331 -9.82 -21.14 -10.54
N SER A 332 -11.02 -21.07 -9.97
CA SER A 332 -11.26 -21.49 -8.58
C SER A 332 -10.97 -22.98 -8.33
N PHE A 333 -11.32 -23.87 -9.27
CA PHE A 333 -11.00 -25.31 -9.16
C PHE A 333 -9.50 -25.56 -9.00
N LEU A 334 -8.68 -25.05 -9.93
CA LEU A 334 -7.23 -25.23 -9.88
C LEU A 334 -6.64 -24.74 -8.56
N PHE A 335 -7.10 -23.59 -8.09
CA PHE A 335 -6.61 -22.99 -6.85
C PHE A 335 -7.00 -23.81 -5.61
N ARG A 336 -8.21 -24.40 -5.59
CA ARG A 336 -8.68 -25.30 -4.52
C ARG A 336 -7.97 -26.64 -4.52
N GLU A 337 -7.71 -27.23 -5.68
CA GLU A 337 -7.00 -28.51 -5.75
C GLU A 337 -5.58 -28.41 -5.19
N ILE A 338 -4.91 -27.28 -5.42
CA ILE A 338 -3.63 -26.97 -4.78
C ILE A 338 -3.80 -26.87 -3.26
N ALA A 339 -4.82 -26.18 -2.78
CA ALA A 339 -5.11 -26.08 -1.35
C ALA A 339 -5.34 -27.47 -0.72
N ALA A 340 -6.17 -28.29 -1.36
CA ALA A 340 -6.53 -29.63 -0.90
C ALA A 340 -5.31 -30.56 -0.82
N LYS A 341 -4.40 -30.49 -1.80
CA LYS A 341 -3.14 -31.26 -1.79
C LYS A 341 -2.26 -30.94 -0.58
N HIS A 342 -2.31 -29.70 -0.09
CA HIS A 342 -1.51 -29.21 1.05
C HIS A 342 -2.29 -29.12 2.36
N ASN A 343 -3.55 -29.60 2.40
CA ASN A 343 -4.45 -29.48 3.55
C ASN A 343 -4.66 -28.04 4.04
N LEU A 344 -4.68 -27.08 3.10
CA LEU A 344 -4.89 -25.66 3.40
C LEU A 344 -6.38 -25.31 3.37
N PRO A 345 -6.90 -24.60 4.39
CA PRO A 345 -8.29 -24.18 4.40
C PRO A 345 -8.54 -23.05 3.39
N VAL A 346 -9.71 -23.09 2.77
CA VAL A 346 -10.17 -22.06 1.82
C VAL A 346 -11.62 -21.70 2.10
N GLN A 347 -11.98 -20.46 1.79
CA GLN A 347 -13.31 -19.92 1.99
C GLN A 347 -13.83 -19.27 0.71
N ASP A 348 -15.12 -18.93 0.72
CA ASP A 348 -15.80 -18.32 -0.41
C ASP A 348 -16.41 -16.98 -0.01
N PHE A 349 -16.26 -16.00 -0.89
CA PHE A 349 -16.89 -14.69 -0.76
C PHE A 349 -17.63 -14.32 -2.03
N VAL A 350 -18.87 -13.88 -1.85
CA VAL A 350 -19.64 -13.14 -2.86
C VAL A 350 -20.40 -12.04 -2.11
N VAL A 351 -20.50 -10.87 -2.74
CA VAL A 351 -21.33 -9.79 -2.20
C VAL A 351 -22.82 -10.15 -2.32
N ARG A 352 -23.65 -9.61 -1.44
CA ARG A 352 -25.11 -9.67 -1.58
C ARG A 352 -25.54 -9.04 -2.91
N ASN A 353 -26.61 -9.56 -3.50
CA ASN A 353 -27.12 -9.06 -4.80
C ASN A 353 -27.61 -7.60 -4.75
N ASP A 354 -27.98 -7.08 -3.58
CA ASP A 354 -28.46 -5.71 -3.36
C ASP A 354 -27.34 -4.72 -2.99
N MET A 355 -26.07 -5.16 -3.02
CA MET A 355 -24.90 -4.35 -2.67
C MET A 355 -23.85 -4.40 -3.78
N ALA A 356 -23.20 -3.26 -4.03
CA ALA A 356 -22.03 -3.20 -4.90
C ALA A 356 -20.77 -3.64 -4.13
N CYS A 357 -19.76 -4.13 -4.87
CA CYS A 357 -18.41 -4.36 -4.36
C CYS A 357 -17.40 -3.57 -5.20
N GLY A 358 -16.22 -3.31 -4.61
CA GLY A 358 -15.06 -2.81 -5.35
C GLY A 358 -14.61 -3.80 -6.44
N SER A 359 -13.88 -3.30 -7.43
CA SER A 359 -13.18 -4.14 -8.41
C SER A 359 -11.72 -4.19 -8.02
N THR A 360 -11.06 -5.32 -8.28
CA THR A 360 -9.61 -5.49 -8.07
C THR A 360 -8.85 -5.29 -9.38
N ILE A 361 -7.53 -5.50 -9.34
CA ILE A 361 -6.69 -5.63 -10.53
C ILE A 361 -6.96 -6.90 -11.36
N GLY A 362 -7.66 -7.89 -10.81
CA GLY A 362 -7.88 -9.19 -11.46
C GLY A 362 -8.57 -9.05 -12.82
N PRO A 363 -9.76 -8.43 -12.89
CA PRO A 363 -10.43 -8.13 -14.16
C PRO A 363 -9.61 -7.26 -15.11
N ILE A 364 -8.82 -6.31 -14.58
CA ILE A 364 -7.97 -5.40 -15.36
C ILE A 364 -6.89 -6.19 -16.10
N LEU A 365 -6.16 -7.06 -15.39
CA LEU A 365 -5.10 -7.88 -15.98
C LEU A 365 -5.66 -9.00 -16.86
N ALA A 366 -6.76 -9.63 -16.44
CA ALA A 366 -7.42 -10.67 -17.22
C ALA A 366 -7.87 -10.14 -18.59
N SER A 367 -8.49 -8.96 -18.62
CA SER A 367 -8.94 -8.33 -19.87
C SER A 367 -7.80 -7.69 -20.68
N GLY A 368 -6.81 -7.10 -20.00
CA GLY A 368 -5.68 -6.43 -20.64
C GLY A 368 -4.64 -7.37 -21.25
N VAL A 369 -4.40 -8.54 -20.64
CA VAL A 369 -3.36 -9.50 -21.07
C VAL A 369 -3.95 -10.79 -21.61
N GLY A 370 -5.18 -11.17 -21.21
CA GLY A 370 -5.82 -12.42 -21.63
C GLY A 370 -5.41 -13.64 -20.79
N ILE A 371 -4.91 -13.44 -19.57
CA ILE A 371 -4.54 -14.54 -18.66
C ILE A 371 -5.73 -14.89 -17.78
N ARG A 372 -6.06 -16.19 -17.68
CA ARG A 372 -7.07 -16.68 -16.73
C ARG A 372 -6.65 -16.35 -15.30
N THR A 373 -7.59 -15.81 -14.55
CA THR A 373 -7.30 -15.16 -13.27
C THR A 373 -8.24 -15.68 -12.17
N VAL A 374 -7.69 -15.87 -10.97
CA VAL A 374 -8.47 -16.03 -9.73
C VAL A 374 -8.20 -14.84 -8.82
N ASP A 375 -9.25 -14.33 -8.18
CA ASP A 375 -9.14 -13.31 -7.15
C ASP A 375 -9.25 -13.95 -5.78
N VAL A 376 -8.26 -13.66 -4.92
CA VAL A 376 -8.14 -14.26 -3.59
C VAL A 376 -7.63 -13.25 -2.58
N GLY A 377 -7.88 -13.48 -1.29
CA GLY A 377 -7.42 -12.58 -0.23
C GLY A 377 -7.55 -13.16 1.17
N ALA A 378 -6.67 -12.74 2.09
CA ALA A 378 -6.89 -13.01 3.51
C ALA A 378 -8.08 -12.18 4.02
N PRO A 379 -8.94 -12.74 4.87
CA PRO A 379 -10.05 -12.00 5.44
C PRO A 379 -9.56 -10.95 6.46
N GLN A 380 -10.03 -9.71 6.33
CA GLN A 380 -9.76 -8.62 7.26
C GLN A 380 -11.01 -7.84 7.64
N LEU A 381 -10.91 -7.12 8.75
CA LEU A 381 -11.87 -6.10 9.17
C LEU A 381 -11.31 -4.70 8.95
N SER A 382 -12.23 -3.74 8.87
CA SER A 382 -11.93 -2.30 8.78
C SER A 382 -11.08 -1.90 7.57
N MET A 383 -11.26 -2.58 6.43
CA MET A 383 -10.59 -2.26 5.17
C MET A 383 -10.67 -0.76 4.82
N HIS A 384 -9.55 -0.20 4.37
CA HIS A 384 -9.33 1.23 4.12
C HIS A 384 -9.32 2.13 5.38
N SER A 385 -9.31 1.56 6.58
CA SER A 385 -8.99 2.29 7.79
C SER A 385 -7.51 2.66 7.85
N ILE A 386 -7.18 3.72 8.59
CA ILE A 386 -5.77 3.97 8.96
C ILE A 386 -5.18 2.80 9.78
N ARG A 387 -6.03 1.98 10.41
CA ARG A 387 -5.62 0.80 11.18
C ARG A 387 -6.63 -0.34 11.04
N GLU A 388 -6.21 -1.35 10.30
CA GLU A 388 -6.95 -2.53 9.89
C GLU A 388 -6.59 -3.72 10.79
N MET A 389 -7.30 -4.83 10.58
CA MET A 389 -7.18 -6.03 11.42
C MET A 389 -7.38 -7.30 10.60
N CYS A 390 -6.39 -8.20 10.60
CA CYS A 390 -6.51 -9.56 10.06
C CYS A 390 -6.05 -10.61 11.09
N ALA A 391 -6.31 -11.89 10.81
CA ALA A 391 -5.93 -13.00 11.69
C ALA A 391 -4.50 -13.48 11.40
N VAL A 392 -3.76 -13.90 12.43
CA VAL A 392 -2.38 -14.40 12.26
C VAL A 392 -2.33 -15.67 11.42
N ASP A 393 -3.28 -16.59 11.60
CA ASP A 393 -3.32 -17.85 10.88
C ASP A 393 -3.63 -17.64 9.39
N ASP A 394 -4.43 -16.63 9.04
CA ASP A 394 -4.72 -16.32 7.64
C ASP A 394 -3.50 -15.76 6.89
N VAL A 395 -2.55 -15.10 7.58
CA VAL A 395 -1.28 -14.69 6.98
C VAL A 395 -0.45 -15.93 6.62
N GLU A 396 -0.37 -16.91 7.52
CA GLU A 396 0.34 -18.17 7.29
C GLU A 396 -0.33 -19.01 6.19
N HIS A 397 -1.66 -19.18 6.25
CA HIS A 397 -2.42 -19.85 5.20
C HIS A 397 -2.20 -19.19 3.83
N SER A 398 -2.18 -17.86 3.75
CA SER A 398 -1.94 -17.13 2.50
C SER A 398 -0.56 -17.41 1.94
N TYR A 399 0.47 -17.32 2.79
CA TYR A 399 1.86 -17.62 2.42
C TYR A 399 2.02 -19.07 1.94
N GLU A 400 1.53 -20.05 2.70
CA GLU A 400 1.66 -21.47 2.33
C GLU A 400 0.89 -21.79 1.05
N HIS A 401 -0.29 -21.19 0.84
CA HIS A 401 -1.05 -21.39 -0.39
C HIS A 401 -0.33 -20.80 -1.61
N PHE A 402 0.21 -19.59 -1.52
CA PHE A 402 0.99 -19.01 -2.62
C PHE A 402 2.26 -19.80 -2.92
N LYS A 403 2.93 -20.33 -1.90
CA LYS A 403 4.11 -21.19 -2.07
C LYS A 403 3.75 -22.51 -2.73
N ALA A 404 2.67 -23.16 -2.28
CA ALA A 404 2.12 -24.36 -2.91
C ALA A 404 1.72 -24.09 -4.36
N PHE A 405 1.11 -22.94 -4.64
CA PHE A 405 0.77 -22.52 -6.00
C PHE A 405 1.99 -22.46 -6.91
N PHE A 406 3.05 -21.78 -6.47
CA PHE A 406 4.30 -21.72 -7.24
C PHE A 406 4.91 -23.10 -7.51
N GLN A 407 4.80 -24.04 -6.57
CA GLN A 407 5.41 -25.37 -6.69
C GLN A 407 4.60 -26.35 -7.56
N ASP A 408 3.28 -26.28 -7.50
CA ASP A 408 2.42 -27.35 -8.03
C ASP A 408 1.57 -26.96 -9.23
N PHE A 409 1.39 -25.67 -9.49
CA PHE A 409 0.47 -25.18 -10.53
C PHE A 409 0.75 -25.83 -11.91
N SER A 410 1.99 -25.76 -12.40
CA SER A 410 2.36 -26.27 -13.73
C SER A 410 2.01 -27.75 -13.91
N ASN A 411 2.20 -28.57 -12.86
CA ASN A 411 1.91 -30.00 -12.88
C ASN A 411 0.42 -30.31 -12.81
N LEU A 412 -0.35 -29.53 -12.06
CA LEU A 412 -1.79 -29.68 -11.96
C LEU A 412 -2.47 -29.23 -13.27
N ASP A 413 -2.04 -28.10 -13.81
CA ASP A 413 -2.64 -27.52 -15.00
C ASP A 413 -2.48 -28.42 -16.24
N ALA A 414 -1.33 -29.10 -16.36
CA ALA A 414 -1.10 -30.07 -17.43
C ALA A 414 -2.08 -31.26 -17.43
N LYS A 415 -2.82 -31.47 -16.33
CA LYS A 415 -3.84 -32.54 -16.20
C LYS A 415 -5.26 -32.04 -16.46
N LEU A 416 -5.45 -30.73 -16.65
CA LEU A 416 -6.76 -30.14 -16.85
C LEU A 416 -7.05 -29.94 -18.34
N THR A 417 -8.25 -30.33 -18.78
CA THR A 417 -8.76 -30.07 -20.13
C THR A 417 -10.09 -29.31 -20.00
N VAL A 418 -10.12 -28.07 -20.49
CA VAL A 418 -11.28 -27.16 -20.32
C VAL A 418 -11.87 -26.69 -21.64
N ASP A 419 -11.05 -26.56 -22.69
CA ASP A 419 -11.47 -26.21 -24.04
C ASP A 419 -10.91 -27.26 -25.02
N ILE A 420 -11.76 -27.78 -25.91
CA ILE A 420 -11.43 -28.80 -26.93
C ILE A 420 -11.26 -28.16 -28.30
#